data_AF-A0A367AZN1-F1
#
_entry.id   AF-A0A367AZN1-F1
#
_cell.length_a   1.000
_cell.length_b   1.000
_cell.length_c   1.000
_cell.angle_alpha   90.00
_cell.angle_beta   90.00
_cell.angle_gamma   90.00
#
_symmetry.space_group_name_H-M   'P 1'
#
loop_
_entity.id
_entity.type
_entity.pdbx_description
1 polymer ?
#
loop_
_entity_poly.entity_id
_entity_poly.type
_entity_poly.pdbx_seq_one_letter_code
_entity_poly.pdbx_strand_id
1 'polypeptide(L)' 'MLLITCPVTGNRELVGLSAVRAVVNHADAIAVHVTCPGCGQEHVHRTGRRVEEARRAAALEVAVRRAETLLPA' A
#
# COMPACT_ATOMS: atom_id res chain seq x y z
N MET A 1 -2.47 -14.45 -1.08
CA MET A 1 -1.29 -13.63 -1.45
C MET A 1 -1.64 -12.18 -1.18
N LEU A 2 -0.69 -11.37 -0.71
CA LEU A 2 -0.87 -9.94 -0.43
C LEU A 2 0.18 -9.16 -1.23
N LEU A 3 -0.25 -8.12 -1.95
CA LEU A 3 0.66 -7.22 -2.64
C LEU A 3 0.93 -6.01 -1.75
N ILE A 4 2.18 -5.83 -1.34
CA ILE A 4 2.60 -4.73 -0.46
C ILE A 4 3.57 -3.81 -1.19
N THR A 5 3.67 -2.57 -0.73
CA THR A 5 4.75 -1.66 -1.13
C THR A 5 5.73 -1.55 0.01
N CYS A 6 6.98 -1.91 -0.22
CA CYS A 6 8.04 -1.77 0.77
C CYS A 6 8.30 -0.27 1.03
N PRO A 7 8.09 0.25 2.26
CA PRO A 7 8.37 1.66 2.57
C PRO A 7 9.86 2.00 2.51
N VAL A 8 10.75 1.00 2.56
CA VAL A 8 12.21 1.21 2.48
C VAL A 8 12.68 1.29 1.03
N THR A 9 12.30 0.32 0.19
CA THR A 9 12.80 0.22 -1.19
C THR A 9 11.86 0.83 -2.22
N GLY A 10 10.59 1.07 -1.87
CA GLY A 10 9.54 1.49 -2.79
C GLY A 10 9.01 0.37 -3.70
N ASN A 11 9.63 -0.81 -3.67
CA ASN A 11 9.24 -1.93 -4.53
C ASN A 11 7.89 -2.53 -4.13
N ARG A 12 7.17 -3.04 -5.12
CA ARG A 12 5.95 -3.82 -4.90
C ARG A 12 6.32 -5.29 -4.76
N GLU A 13 6.05 -5.85 -3.60
CA GLU A 13 6.40 -7.23 -3.25
C GLU A 13 5.13 -8.07 -3.11
N LEU A 14 5.09 -9.22 -3.79
CA LEU A 14 4.00 -10.19 -3.65
C LEU A 14 4.36 -11.19 -2.57
N VAL A 15 3.69 -11.12 -1.42
CA VAL A 15 3.98 -11.98 -0.27
C VAL A 15 2.92 -13.07 -0.08
N GLY A 16 3.38 -14.23 0.40
CA GLY A 16 2.53 -15.30 0.87
C GLY A 16 1.91 -14.97 2.23
N LEU A 17 0.82 -15.65 2.59
CA LEU A 17 0.21 -15.50 3.92
C LEU A 17 1.14 -15.98 5.04
N SER A 18 2.12 -16.86 4.75
CA SER A 18 3.16 -17.28 5.68
C SER A 18 4.08 -16.16 6.14
N ALA A 19 4.15 -15.05 5.41
CA ALA A 19 4.91 -13.85 5.79
C ALA A 19 4.13 -12.93 6.74
N VAL A 20 2.83 -13.18 6.95
CA VAL A 20 1.99 -12.42 7.88
C VAL A 20 2.26 -12.89 9.30
N ARG A 21 2.70 -11.96 10.17
CA ARG A 21 3.03 -12.25 11.57
C ARG A 21 1.87 -11.96 12.52
N ALA A 22 1.11 -10.91 12.23
CA ALA A 22 -0.02 -10.51 13.06
C ALA A 22 -1.08 -9.80 12.22
N VAL A 23 -2.32 -9.86 12.70
CA VAL A 23 -3.48 -9.17 12.14
C VAL A 23 -4.22 -8.47 13.27
N VAL A 24 -4.41 -7.17 13.15
CA VAL A 24 -5.15 -6.35 14.11
C VAL A 24 -6.37 -5.75 13.41
N ASN A 25 -7.55 -6.05 13.95
CA ASN A 25 -8.80 -5.45 13.48
C ASN A 25 -9.00 -4.08 14.14
N HIS A 26 -9.11 -3.05 13.33
CA HIS A 26 -9.59 -1.73 13.72
C HIS A 26 -11.03 -1.55 13.25
N ALA A 27 -11.71 -0.51 13.74
CA ALA A 27 -13.11 -0.25 13.38
C ALA A 27 -13.32 0.03 11.88
N ASP A 28 -12.32 0.60 11.20
CA ASP A 28 -12.39 1.07 9.81
C ASP A 28 -11.39 0.37 8.88
N ALA A 29 -10.49 -0.45 9.43
CA ALA A 29 -9.39 -1.08 8.69
C ALA A 29 -8.87 -2.34 9.40
N ILE A 30 -8.08 -3.13 8.69
CA ILE A 30 -7.30 -4.25 9.20
C ILE A 30 -5.83 -3.92 9.02
N ALA A 31 -5.06 -3.91 10.10
CA ALA A 31 -3.61 -3.77 10.06
C ALA A 31 -2.95 -5.15 10.01
N VAL A 32 -2.05 -5.34 9.05
CA VAL A 32 -1.34 -6.59 8.81
C VAL A 32 0.15 -6.34 8.99
N HIS A 33 0.78 -7.07 9.90
CA HIS A 33 2.23 -7.08 10.08
C HIS A 33 2.85 -8.12 9.16
N VAL A 34 3.78 -7.71 8.31
CA VAL A 34 4.37 -8.54 7.26
C VAL A 34 5.89 -8.44 7.31
N THR A 35 6.58 -9.57 7.31
CA THR A 35 8.02 -9.60 7.03
C THR A 35 8.23 -9.42 5.52
N CYS A 36 8.82 -8.30 5.12
CA CYS A 36 9.05 -7.95 3.72
C CYS A 36 10.21 -8.77 3.13
N PRO A 37 10.03 -9.48 2.00
CA PRO A 37 11.11 -10.26 1.38
C PRO A 37 12.17 -9.37 0.73
N GLY A 38 11.81 -8.16 0.29
CA GLY A 38 12.73 -7.25 -0.41
C GLY A 38 13.76 -6.59 0.51
N CYS A 39 13.38 -6.24 1.74
CA CYS A 39 14.28 -5.56 2.70
C CYS A 39 14.53 -6.35 4.00
N GLY A 40 13.84 -7.47 4.20
CA GLY A 40 13.93 -8.29 5.41
C GLY A 40 13.28 -7.71 6.67
N GLN A 41 12.72 -6.49 6.60
CA GLN A 41 12.14 -5.79 7.75
C GLN A 41 10.64 -6.11 7.92
N GLU A 42 10.12 -5.91 9.13
CA GLU A 42 8.67 -5.98 9.38
C GLU A 42 8.00 -4.64 9.03
N HIS A 43 6.86 -4.72 8.34
CA HIS A 43 6.06 -3.57 7.96
C HIS A 43 4.58 -3.76 8.30
N VAL A 44 3.94 -2.67 8.70
CA VAL A 44 2.50 -2.63 8.96
C VAL A 44 1.78 -2.09 7.74
N HIS A 45 0.91 -2.89 7.16
CA HIS A 45 0.04 -2.50 6.06
C HIS A 45 -1.40 -2.43 6.53
N ARG A 46 -2.01 -1.25 6.44
CA ARG A 46 -3.45 -1.08 6.66
C ARG A 46 -4.19 -1.38 5.36
N THR A 47 -5.20 -2.22 5.49
CA THR A 47 -6.13 -2.63 4.44
C THR A 47 -7.56 -2.34 4.88
N GLY A 48 -8.45 -2.01 3.96
CA GLY A 48 -9.84 -1.65 4.30
C GLY A 48 -10.48 -0.84 3.18
N ARG A 49 -11.80 -0.94 3.02
CA ARG A 49 -12.51 -0.30 1.90
C ARG A 49 -12.24 1.21 1.85
N ARG A 50 -12.38 1.91 2.98
CA ARG A 50 -12.16 3.36 3.07
C ARG A 50 -10.70 3.75 2.82
N VAL A 51 -9.74 2.93 3.28
CA VAL A 51 -8.30 3.15 3.03
C VAL A 51 -7.99 3.03 1.54
N GLU A 52 -8.57 2.03 0.87
CA GLU A 52 -8.38 1.82 -0.58
C GLU A 52 -9.06 2.91 -1.42
N GLU A 53 -10.25 3.36 -1.03
CA GLU A 53 -10.92 4.50 -1.65
C GLU A 53 -10.07 5.78 -1.55
N ALA A 54 -9.53 6.08 -0.37
CA ALA A 54 -8.64 7.23 -0.18
C ALA A 54 -7.35 7.12 -1.02
N ARG A 55 -6.75 5.93 -1.10
CA ARG A 55 -5.57 5.68 -1.95
C ARG A 55 -5.88 5.88 -3.43
N ARG A 56 -7.04 5.43 -3.91
CA ARG A 56 -7.46 5.60 -5.31
C ARG A 56 -7.73 7.07 -5.63
N ALA A 57 -8.38 7.80 -4.71
CA ALA A 57 -8.60 9.23 -4.87
C ALA A 57 -7.27 10.00 -4.97
N ALA A 58 -6.33 9.74 -4.06
CA ALA A 58 -5.00 10.36 -4.12
C ALA A 58 -4.24 10.00 -5.41
N ALA A 59 -4.31 8.75 -5.87
CA ALA A 59 -3.70 8.33 -7.12
C ALA A 59 -4.31 9.05 -8.34
N LEU A 60 -5.63 9.26 -8.35
CA LEU A 60 -6.32 10.02 -9.39
C LEU A 60 -5.91 11.49 -9.38
N GLU A 61 -5.85 12.13 -8.22
CA GLU A 61 -5.39 13.52 -8.08
C GLU A 61 -3.97 13.71 -8.63
N VAL A 62 -3.06 12.79 -8.31
CA VAL A 62 -1.68 12.79 -8.84
C VAL A 62 -1.68 12.63 -10.37
N ALA A 63 -2.51 11.74 -10.91
CA ALA A 63 -2.62 11.52 -12.34
C ALA A 63 -3.17 12.75 -13.09
N VAL A 64 -4.22 13.39 -12.55
CA VAL A 64 -4.80 14.63 -13.09
C VAL A 64 -3.76 15.73 -13.11
N ARG A 65 -3.09 15.99 -11.98
CA ARG A 65 -2.03 17.01 -11.90
C ARG A 65 -0.91 16.77 -12.90
N ARG A 66 -0.51 15.51 -13.08
CA ARG A 66 0.52 15.15 -14.07
C ARG A 66 0.05 15.41 -15.50
N ALA A 67 -1.22 15.15 -15.81
CA ALA A 67 -1.79 15.41 -17.14
C ALA A 67 -1.85 16.91 -17.43
N GLU A 68 -2.25 17.73 -16.46
CA GLU A 68 -2.27 19.20 -16.58
C GLU A 68 -0.87 19.76 -16.89
N THR A 69 0.18 19.27 -16.23
CA THR A 69 1.57 19.69 -16.51
C THR A 69 2.07 19.28 -17.91
N LEU A 70 1.48 18.23 -18.51
CA LEU A 70 1.90 17.70 -19.82
C LEU A 70 1.20 18.36 -21.00
N LEU A 71 0.14 19.14 -20.77
CA LEU A 71 -0.52 19.92 -21.81
C LEU A 71 0.25 21.24 -22.00
N PRO A 72 0.85 21.50 -23.18
CA PRO A 72 1.38 22.83 -23.47
C PRO A 72 0.22 23.84 -23.57
N ALA A 73 0.50 25.08 -23.13
CA ALA A 73 -0.44 26.21 -23.16
C ALA A 73 -0.90 26.58 -24.57
#